data_AF-A0A453NCK1-F1
#
_entry.id   AF-A0A453NCK1-F1
#
_cell.length_a   1.000
_cell.length_b   1.000
_cell.length_c   1.000
_cell.angle_alpha   90.00
_cell.angle_beta   90.00
_cell.angle_gamma   90.00
#
_symmetry.space_group_name_H-M   'P 1'
#
loop_
_entity.id
_entity.type
_entity.pdbx_description
1 polymer ?
#
loop_
_entity_poly.entity_id
_entity_poly.type
_entity_poly.pdbx_seq_one_letter_code
_entity_poly.pdbx_strand_id
1 'polypeptide(L)'
;ENDSRSKASHRSAAADDLGLDRFRLNESQLNAVEDSVAALGSPSPSLKLIWGPPGTGKTKTISTILWAMLLRGHRTLTCAPTNTAVLEVASRVVQLVREFSNGGSGGCFLSDIVLLGNNEKMKVEASHELSAVFLDCRVERLSQCFSPNGGWGHCLRSLMDFLAEPVSKYQLYTDKITKDREEEEKKRNISSNVLDKKNKNIVARCNKGNGHEKDRCNNEGDAQVFVTLSFKDFVRTTHKELTHNLRHCIETLQNDFPREPTTAPNFWCMSDVVEATRVLGALLDAGAGDRHEAWVSDVGDACSPCSVSNDPPCKECRFRKARSLCLEQLEYLRNNLKLPGYYDKRPIEIYLLQRAKSILCTVSTSFRLYNVLPTDNQKPVGGQGQQQRKEAEIFPPLELLVVDEAAQLKECEAMIPLQLPCIRHAVFIGDERQLPALVKSK
;
A
#
# COMPACT_ATOMS: atom_id res chain seq x y z
N GLU A 1 -25.29 -37.41 -40.02
CA GLU A 1 -26.27 -36.61 -39.24
C GLU A 1 -26.64 -37.20 -37.87
N ASN A 2 -25.78 -37.97 -37.20
CA ASN A 2 -26.13 -38.50 -35.86
C ASN A 2 -24.98 -38.54 -34.85
N ASP A 3 -23.92 -37.74 -35.02
CA ASP A 3 -22.74 -37.79 -34.14
C ASP A 3 -22.40 -36.46 -33.43
N SER A 4 -23.32 -35.49 -33.49
CA SER A 4 -23.14 -34.15 -32.93
C SER A 4 -23.89 -33.91 -31.59
N ARG A 5 -24.50 -34.94 -31.00
CA ARG A 5 -25.33 -34.80 -29.79
C ARG A 5 -24.76 -35.38 -28.49
N SER A 6 -23.57 -35.99 -28.47
CA SER A 6 -23.00 -36.62 -27.26
C SER A 6 -21.87 -35.85 -26.57
N LYS A 7 -21.41 -34.70 -27.10
CA LYS A 7 -20.31 -33.92 -26.50
C LYS A 7 -20.75 -32.75 -25.59
N ALA A 8 -22.04 -32.63 -25.29
CA ALA A 8 -22.58 -31.50 -24.52
C ALA A 8 -22.75 -31.74 -23.00
N SER A 9 -22.19 -32.82 -22.41
CA SER A 9 -22.52 -33.17 -21.01
C SER A 9 -21.34 -33.43 -20.07
N HIS A 10 -20.19 -32.78 -20.26
CA HIS A 10 -19.17 -32.69 -19.21
C HIS A 10 -18.61 -31.26 -19.11
N ARG A 11 -19.47 -30.28 -18.81
CA ARG A 11 -19.00 -29.05 -18.16
C ARG A 11 -18.52 -29.43 -16.77
N SER A 12 -17.23 -29.22 -16.50
CA SER A 12 -16.72 -29.29 -15.14
C SER A 12 -17.45 -28.26 -14.27
N ALA A 13 -18.00 -28.69 -13.14
CA ALA A 13 -18.62 -27.80 -12.15
C ALA A 13 -17.69 -26.67 -11.65
N ALA A 14 -16.39 -26.71 -12.00
CA ALA A 14 -15.42 -25.66 -11.72
C ALA A 14 -15.47 -24.46 -12.69
N ALA A 15 -16.10 -24.56 -13.87
CA ALA A 15 -16.14 -23.48 -14.85
C ALA A 15 -17.31 -22.50 -14.60
N ASP A 16 -18.47 -23.01 -14.18
CA ASP A 16 -19.69 -22.20 -13.97
C ASP A 16 -19.56 -21.20 -12.80
N ASP A 17 -18.61 -21.42 -11.87
CA ASP A 17 -18.34 -20.55 -10.71
C ASP A 17 -17.40 -19.36 -11.01
N LEU A 18 -16.73 -19.36 -12.17
CA LEU A 18 -15.78 -18.31 -12.54
C LEU A 18 -16.43 -17.11 -13.24
N GLY A 19 -17.73 -17.16 -13.58
CA GLY A 19 -18.42 -16.06 -14.26
C GLY A 19 -17.69 -15.58 -15.52
N LEU A 20 -17.14 -16.51 -16.31
CA LEU A 20 -16.33 -16.22 -17.49
C LEU A 20 -17.15 -15.59 -18.64
N ASP A 21 -18.47 -15.75 -18.62
CA ASP A 21 -19.40 -15.22 -19.63
C ASP A 21 -19.24 -13.70 -19.85
N ARG A 22 -18.88 -12.97 -18.80
CA ARG A 22 -18.67 -11.52 -18.86
C ARG A 22 -17.58 -11.11 -19.86
N PHE A 23 -16.59 -11.98 -20.08
CA PHE A 23 -15.44 -11.67 -20.92
C PHE A 23 -15.73 -11.84 -22.40
N ARG A 24 -16.90 -12.40 -22.78
CA ARG A 24 -17.29 -12.65 -24.18
C ARG A 24 -16.16 -13.30 -24.96
N LEU A 25 -15.67 -14.42 -24.43
CA LEU A 25 -14.68 -15.26 -25.11
C LEU A 25 -15.37 -16.05 -26.23
N ASN A 26 -14.66 -16.32 -27.31
CA ASN A 26 -15.10 -17.33 -28.27
C ASN A 26 -14.81 -18.74 -27.72
N GLU A 27 -15.30 -19.77 -28.41
CA GLU A 27 -15.17 -21.16 -27.95
C GLU A 27 -13.71 -21.61 -27.79
N SER A 28 -12.80 -21.24 -28.71
CA SER A 28 -11.39 -21.64 -28.61
C SER A 28 -10.67 -20.96 -27.44
N GLN A 29 -10.98 -19.68 -27.18
CA GLN A 29 -10.44 -18.96 -26.03
C GLN A 29 -11.00 -19.51 -24.72
N LEU A 30 -12.30 -19.83 -24.67
CA LEU A 30 -12.94 -20.41 -23.49
C LEU A 30 -12.34 -21.78 -23.15
N ASN A 31 -12.23 -22.66 -24.13
CA ASN A 31 -11.60 -23.97 -23.95
C ASN A 31 -10.16 -23.83 -23.45
N ALA A 32 -9.39 -22.89 -24.00
CA ALA A 32 -8.02 -22.64 -23.54
C ALA A 32 -7.95 -22.18 -22.08
N VAL A 33 -8.91 -21.35 -21.63
CA VAL A 33 -9.01 -20.93 -20.21
C VAL A 33 -9.38 -22.12 -19.33
N GLU A 34 -10.45 -22.83 -19.67
CA GLU A 34 -10.96 -23.96 -18.88
C GLU A 34 -9.90 -25.07 -18.75
N ASP A 35 -9.24 -25.41 -19.85
CA ASP A 35 -8.14 -26.36 -19.87
C ASP A 35 -6.99 -25.91 -18.97
N SER A 36 -6.61 -24.64 -19.02
CA SER A 36 -5.51 -24.11 -18.19
C SER A 36 -5.86 -24.17 -16.70
N VAL A 37 -7.12 -23.88 -16.34
CA VAL A 37 -7.61 -23.97 -14.96
C VAL A 37 -7.69 -25.43 -14.49
N ALA A 38 -8.22 -26.33 -15.33
CA ALA A 38 -8.33 -27.74 -15.00
C ALA A 38 -6.97 -28.42 -14.78
N ALA A 39 -5.91 -27.93 -15.42
CA ALA A 39 -4.56 -28.47 -15.25
C ALA A 39 -4.08 -28.43 -13.79
N LEU A 40 -4.49 -27.43 -12.99
CA LEU A 40 -4.05 -27.30 -11.60
C LEU A 40 -4.61 -28.39 -10.66
N GLY A 41 -5.68 -29.07 -11.07
CA GLY A 41 -6.20 -30.25 -10.36
C GLY A 41 -5.47 -31.54 -10.72
N SER A 42 -4.60 -31.53 -11.73
CA SER A 42 -3.87 -32.72 -12.17
C SER A 42 -2.62 -32.94 -11.33
N PRO A 43 -2.36 -34.17 -10.84
CA PRO A 43 -1.11 -34.48 -10.15
C PRO A 43 0.09 -34.50 -11.10
N SER A 44 -0.13 -34.71 -12.40
CA SER A 44 0.93 -34.78 -13.40
C SER A 44 1.29 -33.40 -13.94
N PRO A 45 2.58 -33.04 -14.03
CA PRO A 45 3.04 -31.85 -14.72
C PRO A 45 2.52 -31.78 -16.15
N SER A 46 2.25 -30.57 -16.65
CA SER A 46 1.71 -30.39 -18.01
C SER A 46 2.27 -29.17 -18.71
N LEU A 47 2.61 -29.33 -19.99
CA LEU A 47 2.95 -28.24 -20.90
C LEU A 47 1.81 -28.08 -21.93
N LYS A 48 1.29 -26.87 -22.08
CA LYS A 48 0.25 -26.52 -23.05
C LYS A 48 0.73 -25.45 -24.00
N LEU A 49 0.32 -25.56 -25.27
CA LEU A 49 0.61 -24.58 -26.32
C LEU A 49 -0.70 -23.96 -26.78
N ILE A 50 -0.80 -22.63 -26.72
CA ILE A 50 -1.92 -21.87 -27.29
C ILE A 50 -1.39 -21.08 -28.47
N TRP A 51 -1.78 -21.52 -29.67
CA TRP A 51 -1.45 -20.83 -30.89
C TRP A 51 -2.58 -19.88 -31.31
N GLY A 52 -2.24 -18.70 -31.80
CA GLY A 52 -3.23 -17.75 -32.30
C GLY A 52 -2.62 -16.65 -33.18
N PRO A 53 -3.13 -16.43 -34.41
CA PRO A 53 -2.69 -15.35 -35.29
C PRO A 53 -2.77 -13.95 -34.66
N PRO A 54 -2.16 -12.91 -35.26
CA PRO A 54 -2.31 -11.54 -34.80
C PRO A 54 -3.78 -11.12 -34.74
N GLY A 55 -4.18 -10.42 -33.68
CA GLY A 55 -5.56 -9.95 -33.49
C GLY A 55 -6.56 -11.01 -32.96
N THR A 56 -6.15 -12.26 -32.73
CA THR A 56 -7.04 -13.32 -32.20
C THR A 56 -7.29 -13.25 -30.69
N GLY A 57 -6.80 -12.20 -30.03
CA GLY A 57 -7.04 -11.98 -28.60
C GLY A 57 -6.20 -12.85 -27.66
N LYS A 58 -5.00 -13.31 -28.08
CA LYS A 58 -4.06 -14.06 -27.23
C LYS A 58 -3.92 -13.46 -25.83
N THR A 59 -3.61 -12.16 -25.75
CA THR A 59 -3.43 -11.48 -24.47
C THR A 59 -4.73 -11.36 -23.67
N LYS A 60 -5.90 -11.32 -24.32
CA LYS A 60 -7.21 -11.40 -23.64
C LYS A 60 -7.43 -12.78 -23.02
N THR A 61 -7.04 -13.84 -23.72
CA THR A 61 -7.05 -15.21 -23.17
C THR A 61 -6.13 -15.31 -21.96
N ILE A 62 -4.90 -14.80 -22.07
CA ILE A 62 -3.92 -14.76 -20.96
C ILE A 62 -4.49 -14.01 -19.76
N SER A 63 -5.00 -12.80 -19.94
CA SER A 63 -5.55 -12.02 -18.82
C SER A 63 -6.73 -12.73 -18.15
N THR A 64 -7.52 -13.50 -18.92
CA THR A 64 -8.63 -14.28 -18.37
C THR A 64 -8.18 -15.53 -17.61
N ILE A 65 -7.13 -16.22 -18.09
CA ILE A 65 -6.47 -17.31 -17.34
C ILE A 65 -5.96 -16.76 -16.01
N LEU A 66 -5.19 -15.67 -16.02
CA LEU A 66 -4.61 -15.09 -14.81
C LEU A 66 -5.69 -14.63 -13.82
N TRP A 67 -6.76 -14.02 -14.33
CA TRP A 67 -7.89 -13.62 -13.52
C TRP A 67 -8.61 -14.81 -12.87
N ALA A 68 -8.81 -15.92 -13.60
CA ALA A 68 -9.38 -17.14 -13.04
C ALA A 68 -8.49 -17.76 -11.96
N MET A 69 -7.16 -17.74 -12.17
CA MET A 69 -6.20 -18.21 -11.16
C MET A 69 -6.21 -17.35 -9.90
N LEU A 70 -6.27 -16.03 -10.04
CA LEU A 70 -6.39 -15.10 -8.92
C LEU A 70 -7.63 -15.40 -8.07
N LEU A 71 -8.79 -15.64 -8.69
CA LEU A 71 -10.02 -15.99 -7.98
C LEU A 71 -9.91 -17.31 -7.23
N ARG A 72 -9.25 -18.30 -7.83
CA ARG A 72 -9.01 -19.61 -7.22
C ARG A 72 -7.90 -19.59 -6.16
N GLY A 73 -7.21 -18.46 -6.00
CA GLY A 73 -6.07 -18.33 -5.07
C GLY A 73 -4.81 -19.05 -5.53
N HIS A 74 -4.75 -19.49 -6.79
CA HIS A 74 -3.58 -20.15 -7.35
C HIS A 74 -2.49 -19.15 -7.71
N ARG A 75 -1.24 -19.51 -7.45
CA ARG A 75 -0.12 -18.61 -7.73
C ARG A 75 0.44 -18.82 -9.14
N THR A 76 0.59 -17.73 -9.87
CA THR A 76 1.05 -17.72 -11.26
C THR A 76 2.30 -16.87 -11.45
N LEU A 77 3.13 -17.31 -12.39
CA LEU A 77 4.21 -16.51 -12.96
C LEU A 77 3.90 -16.28 -14.43
N THR A 78 3.79 -15.02 -14.84
CA THR A 78 3.63 -14.64 -16.24
C THR A 78 4.90 -13.98 -16.73
N CYS A 79 5.44 -14.52 -17.82
CA CYS A 79 6.64 -14.04 -18.45
C CYS A 79 6.37 -13.61 -19.89
N ALA A 80 7.15 -12.64 -20.37
CA ALA A 80 7.23 -12.31 -21.79
C ALA A 80 8.66 -11.91 -22.17
N PRO A 81 9.06 -11.97 -23.46
CA PRO A 81 10.40 -11.58 -23.90
C PRO A 81 10.70 -10.09 -23.70
N THR A 82 9.70 -9.22 -23.84
CA THR A 82 9.89 -7.75 -23.83
C THR A 82 9.10 -7.07 -22.71
N ASN A 83 9.61 -5.93 -22.22
CA ASN A 83 8.90 -5.11 -21.25
C ASN A 83 7.51 -4.70 -21.75
N THR A 84 7.38 -4.33 -23.03
CA THR A 84 6.11 -3.91 -23.63
C THR A 84 5.06 -5.00 -23.55
N ALA A 85 5.41 -6.25 -23.84
CA ALA A 85 4.48 -7.38 -23.73
C ALA A 85 4.06 -7.62 -22.28
N VAL A 86 4.99 -7.54 -21.32
CA VAL A 86 4.67 -7.67 -19.88
C VAL A 86 3.72 -6.56 -19.42
N LEU A 87 4.00 -5.31 -19.79
CA LEU A 87 3.16 -4.16 -19.42
C LEU A 87 1.76 -4.25 -20.01
N GLU A 88 1.64 -4.75 -21.25
CA GLU A 88 0.36 -4.97 -21.93
C GLU A 88 -0.49 -6.04 -21.23
N VAL A 89 0.11 -7.17 -20.82
CA VAL A 89 -0.59 -8.18 -20.01
C VAL A 89 -0.97 -7.60 -18.65
N ALA A 90 -0.06 -6.89 -17.98
CA ALA A 90 -0.29 -6.30 -16.67
C ALA A 90 -1.44 -5.29 -16.68
N SER A 91 -1.51 -4.41 -17.68
CA SER A 91 -2.57 -3.41 -17.83
C SER A 91 -3.94 -4.09 -17.94
N ARG A 92 -4.05 -5.13 -18.79
CA ARG A 92 -5.29 -5.91 -18.92
C ARG A 92 -5.70 -6.56 -17.60
N VAL A 93 -4.79 -7.25 -16.90
CA VAL A 93 -5.13 -7.92 -15.63
C VAL A 93 -5.56 -6.92 -14.56
N VAL A 94 -4.85 -5.79 -14.44
CA VAL A 94 -5.19 -4.72 -13.50
C VAL A 94 -6.58 -4.14 -13.79
N GLN A 95 -6.89 -3.91 -15.07
CA GLN A 95 -8.22 -3.45 -15.48
C GLN A 95 -9.31 -4.46 -15.09
N LEU A 96 -9.11 -5.75 -15.35
CA LEU A 96 -10.07 -6.79 -14.98
C LEU A 96 -10.31 -6.86 -13.47
N VAL A 97 -9.26 -6.72 -12.66
CA VAL A 97 -9.41 -6.71 -11.19
C VAL A 97 -10.16 -5.47 -10.72
N ARG A 98 -9.84 -4.27 -11.25
CA ARG A 98 -10.55 -3.02 -10.90
C ARG A 98 -12.04 -3.08 -11.24
N GLU A 99 -12.38 -3.55 -12.44
CA GLU A 99 -13.77 -3.70 -12.88
C GLU A 99 -14.55 -4.67 -11.98
N PHE A 100 -13.89 -5.72 -11.48
CA PHE A 100 -14.53 -6.69 -10.61
C PHE A 100 -14.66 -6.24 -9.14
N SER A 101 -13.64 -5.55 -8.60
CA SER A 101 -13.67 -5.06 -7.22
C SER A 101 -14.78 -4.02 -6.99
N ASN A 102 -15.16 -3.27 -8.02
CA ASN A 102 -16.27 -2.30 -7.97
C ASN A 102 -17.66 -2.96 -7.80
N GLY A 103 -17.76 -4.29 -7.93
CA GLY A 103 -18.98 -5.08 -7.75
C GLY A 103 -19.22 -5.62 -6.33
N GLY A 104 -18.38 -5.27 -5.35
CA GLY A 104 -18.66 -5.48 -3.91
C GLY A 104 -18.42 -6.89 -3.34
N SER A 105 -17.97 -7.87 -4.12
CA SER A 105 -17.78 -9.25 -3.62
C SER A 105 -16.57 -10.00 -4.23
N GLY A 106 -15.58 -9.28 -4.77
CA GLY A 106 -14.42 -9.92 -5.42
C GLY A 106 -13.27 -10.19 -4.44
N GLY A 107 -12.93 -11.45 -4.21
CA GLY A 107 -11.78 -11.88 -3.40
C GLY A 107 -10.39 -11.61 -4.01
N CYS A 108 -10.32 -10.84 -5.10
CA CYS A 108 -9.09 -10.46 -5.78
C CYS A 108 -8.76 -8.99 -5.52
N PHE A 109 -7.52 -8.73 -5.13
CA PHE A 109 -7.03 -7.38 -4.87
C PHE A 109 -5.83 -7.05 -5.76
N LEU A 110 -5.64 -5.76 -6.09
CA LEU A 110 -4.42 -5.34 -6.80
C LEU A 110 -3.15 -5.67 -6.00
N SER A 111 -3.24 -5.71 -4.66
CA SER A 111 -2.16 -6.13 -3.77
C SER A 111 -1.67 -7.56 -4.05
N ASP A 112 -2.49 -8.41 -4.66
CA ASP A 112 -2.17 -9.80 -5.01
C ASP A 112 -1.32 -9.90 -6.29
N ILE A 113 -1.20 -8.81 -7.05
CA ILE A 113 -0.47 -8.75 -8.31
C ILE A 113 0.84 -7.98 -8.11
N VAL A 114 1.94 -8.55 -8.60
CA VAL A 114 3.24 -7.88 -8.65
C VAL A 114 3.75 -7.84 -10.07
N LEU A 115 3.99 -6.63 -10.57
CA LEU A 115 4.78 -6.38 -11.76
C LEU A 115 6.24 -6.16 -11.34
N LEU A 116 7.10 -7.09 -11.74
CA LEU A 116 8.52 -7.12 -11.41
C LEU A 116 9.34 -6.76 -12.65
N GLY A 117 10.19 -5.74 -12.52
CA GLY A 117 11.01 -5.25 -13.61
C GLY A 117 12.01 -4.19 -13.16
N ASN A 118 12.73 -3.63 -14.13
CA ASN A 118 13.65 -2.51 -13.90
C ASN A 118 12.91 -1.20 -14.19
N ASN A 119 12.87 -0.30 -13.21
CA ASN A 119 12.14 0.96 -13.30
C ASN A 119 12.61 1.85 -14.47
N GLU A 120 13.93 1.97 -14.69
CA GLU A 120 14.48 2.80 -15.78
C GLU A 120 14.05 2.31 -17.17
N LYS A 121 13.96 0.99 -17.34
CA LYS A 121 13.59 0.37 -18.62
C LYS A 121 12.07 0.29 -18.85
N MET A 122 11.28 0.14 -17.80
CA MET A 122 9.82 0.06 -17.90
C MET A 122 9.14 1.43 -17.81
N LYS A 123 9.81 2.45 -17.25
CA LYS A 123 9.33 3.83 -17.12
C LYS A 123 7.95 3.92 -16.46
N VAL A 124 7.71 3.11 -15.43
CA VAL A 124 6.47 3.12 -14.66
C VAL A 124 6.59 4.19 -13.58
N GLU A 125 6.15 5.40 -13.90
CA GLU A 125 6.10 6.51 -12.96
C GLU A 125 4.97 6.34 -11.94
N ALA A 126 4.99 7.12 -10.85
CA ALA A 126 3.97 7.05 -9.80
C ALA A 126 2.54 7.32 -10.31
N SER A 127 2.40 8.17 -11.33
CA SER A 127 1.13 8.50 -12.00
C SER A 127 0.64 7.41 -12.97
N HIS A 128 1.49 6.45 -13.33
CA HIS A 128 1.14 5.39 -14.26
C HIS A 128 0.12 4.44 -13.62
N GLU A 129 -0.85 3.95 -14.39
CA GLU A 129 -1.91 3.07 -13.88
C GLU A 129 -1.40 1.77 -13.22
N LEU A 130 -0.22 1.31 -13.66
CA LEU A 130 0.47 0.12 -13.17
C LEU A 130 1.32 0.37 -11.92
N SER A 131 1.47 1.61 -11.45
CA SER A 131 2.23 1.93 -10.24
C SER A 131 1.64 1.25 -8.99
N ALA A 132 0.35 0.89 -9.04
CA ALA A 132 -0.36 0.13 -8.00
C ALA A 132 0.14 -1.32 -7.88
N VAL A 133 0.65 -1.92 -8.96
CA VAL A 133 1.16 -3.31 -8.97
C VAL A 133 2.67 -3.40 -9.18
N PHE A 134 3.32 -2.32 -9.60
CA PHE A 134 4.77 -2.29 -9.81
C PHE A 134 5.54 -2.37 -8.49
N LEU A 135 6.43 -3.37 -8.39
CA LEU A 135 7.08 -3.74 -7.14
C LEU A 135 7.83 -2.57 -6.49
N ASP A 136 8.66 -1.86 -7.27
CA ASP A 136 9.49 -0.77 -6.74
C ASP A 136 8.63 0.38 -6.20
N CYS A 137 7.52 0.73 -6.88
CA CYS A 137 6.58 1.74 -6.41
C CYS A 137 5.88 1.32 -5.12
N ARG A 138 5.45 0.06 -5.02
CA ARG A 138 4.80 -0.48 -3.80
C ARG A 138 5.77 -0.50 -2.62
N VAL A 139 7.00 -0.93 -2.85
CA VAL A 139 8.06 -0.95 -1.84
C VAL A 139 8.35 0.46 -1.33
N GLU A 140 8.41 1.46 -2.21
CA GLU A 140 8.61 2.86 -1.81
C GLU A 140 7.49 3.35 -0.86
N ARG A 141 6.22 3.17 -1.26
CA ARG A 141 5.07 3.60 -0.44
C ARG A 141 5.03 2.88 0.91
N LEU A 142 5.24 1.56 0.92
CA LEU A 142 5.27 0.78 2.16
C LEU A 142 6.46 1.13 3.05
N SER A 143 7.63 1.41 2.47
CA SER A 143 8.81 1.83 3.23
C SER A 143 8.56 3.13 4.00
N GLN A 144 7.86 4.09 3.40
CA GLN A 144 7.45 5.32 4.07
C GLN A 144 6.41 5.03 5.16
N CYS A 145 5.45 4.14 4.88
CA CYS A 145 4.46 3.68 5.86
C CYS A 145 5.10 2.95 7.06
N PHE A 146 6.23 2.26 6.88
CA PHE A 146 6.94 1.56 7.96
C PHE A 146 8.00 2.42 8.66
N SER A 147 8.16 3.69 8.27
CA SER A 147 9.11 4.60 8.92
C SER A 147 8.86 4.70 10.43
N PRO A 148 9.90 4.59 11.28
CA PRO A 148 9.75 4.76 12.73
C PRO A 148 9.19 6.14 13.09
N ASN A 149 9.59 7.16 12.31
CA ASN A 149 9.19 8.54 12.48
C ASN A 149 8.21 8.91 11.36
N GLY A 150 6.93 9.12 11.71
CA GLY A 150 5.89 9.51 10.75
C GLY A 150 5.20 8.37 9.99
N GLY A 151 5.62 7.11 10.16
CA GLY A 151 4.92 5.95 9.61
C GLY A 151 3.75 5.47 10.47
N TRP A 152 3.15 4.35 10.08
CA TRP A 152 1.98 3.70 10.70
C TRP A 152 2.07 3.64 12.23
N GLY A 153 3.16 3.09 12.77
CA GLY A 153 3.31 2.90 14.21
C GLY A 153 3.33 4.23 14.98
N HIS A 154 3.95 5.27 14.39
CA HIS A 154 3.95 6.62 14.95
C HIS A 154 2.56 7.27 14.83
N CYS A 155 1.93 7.21 13.66
CA CYS A 155 0.60 7.79 13.42
C CYS A 155 -0.47 7.17 14.33
N LEU A 156 -0.46 5.83 14.45
CA LEU A 156 -1.37 5.08 15.31
C LEU A 156 -1.21 5.52 16.77
N ARG A 157 0.03 5.47 17.30
CA ARG A 157 0.32 5.87 18.68
C ARG A 157 -0.02 7.34 18.93
N SER A 158 0.32 8.23 18.01
CA SER A 158 0.09 9.67 18.18
C SER A 158 -1.40 9.99 18.29
N LEU A 159 -2.23 9.37 17.43
CA LEU A 159 -3.68 9.53 17.52
C LEU A 159 -4.23 8.90 18.80
N MET A 160 -3.80 7.69 19.15
CA MET A 160 -4.20 7.03 20.40
C MET A 160 -3.88 7.89 21.62
N ASP A 161 -2.64 8.37 21.75
CA ASP A 161 -2.19 9.19 22.87
C ASP A 161 -2.97 10.52 22.95
N PHE A 162 -3.23 11.14 21.80
CA PHE A 162 -4.03 12.37 21.73
C PHE A 162 -5.48 12.13 22.14
N LEU A 163 -6.08 11.04 21.67
CA LEU A 163 -7.45 10.68 22.05
C LEU A 163 -7.54 10.22 23.50
N ALA A 164 -6.51 9.61 24.07
CA ALA A 164 -6.49 9.22 25.48
C ALA A 164 -6.32 10.44 26.40
N GLU A 165 -5.36 11.32 26.12
CA GLU A 165 -4.96 12.41 27.02
C GLU A 165 -4.76 13.77 26.31
N PRO A 166 -5.80 14.37 25.72
CA PRO A 166 -5.66 15.61 24.94
C PRO A 166 -5.32 16.82 25.82
N VAL A 167 -5.75 16.83 27.09
CA VAL A 167 -5.46 17.93 28.02
C VAL A 167 -3.98 17.96 28.37
N SER A 168 -3.38 16.81 28.68
CA SER A 168 -1.94 16.67 28.89
C SER A 168 -1.15 17.12 27.65
N LYS A 169 -1.60 16.72 26.45
CA LYS A 169 -0.94 17.15 25.20
C LYS A 169 -1.04 18.65 24.96
N TYR A 170 -2.16 19.28 25.30
CA TYR A 170 -2.30 20.73 25.20
C TYR A 170 -1.39 21.48 26.17
N GLN A 171 -1.27 21.02 27.42
CA GLN A 171 -0.35 21.59 28.40
C GLN A 171 1.11 21.53 27.90
N LEU A 172 1.53 20.38 27.36
CA LEU A 172 2.85 20.23 26.75
C LEU A 172 3.06 21.17 25.55
N TYR A 173 2.02 21.38 24.73
CA TYR A 173 2.05 22.33 23.62
C TYR A 173 2.23 23.77 24.11
N THR A 174 1.46 24.19 25.12
CA THR A 174 1.58 25.54 25.67
C THR A 174 2.95 25.77 26.31
N ASP A 175 3.46 24.78 27.04
CA ASP A 175 4.78 24.83 27.69
C ASP A 175 5.92 24.89 26.67
N LYS A 176 5.75 24.25 25.51
CA LYS A 176 6.73 24.32 24.43
C LYS A 176 6.75 25.73 23.83
N ILE A 177 5.58 26.32 23.55
CA ILE A 177 5.49 27.68 23.00
C ILE A 177 6.05 28.71 23.98
N THR A 178 5.80 28.57 25.29
CA THR A 178 6.36 29.50 26.28
C THR A 178 7.88 29.43 26.31
N LYS A 179 8.47 28.23 26.28
CA LYS A 179 9.93 28.04 26.20
C LYS A 179 10.52 28.61 24.91
N ASP A 180 9.90 28.34 23.75
CA ASP A 180 10.36 28.87 22.47
C ASP A 180 10.34 30.41 22.45
N ARG A 181 9.30 31.03 23.04
CA ARG A 181 9.23 32.49 23.23
C ARG A 181 10.32 33.02 24.15
N GLU A 182 10.60 32.36 25.27
CA GLU A 182 11.68 32.75 26.18
C GLU A 182 13.06 32.66 25.51
N GLU A 183 13.29 31.65 24.66
CA GLU A 183 14.53 31.50 23.90
C GLU A 183 14.68 32.58 22.83
N GLU A 184 13.60 32.92 22.12
CA GLU A 184 13.54 34.04 21.17
C GLU A 184 13.84 35.38 21.85
N GLU A 185 13.23 35.66 23.01
CA GLU A 185 13.48 36.88 23.78
C GLU A 185 14.93 36.95 24.27
N LYS A 186 15.50 35.83 24.75
CA LYS A 186 16.93 35.75 25.09
C LYS A 186 17.82 36.04 23.90
N LYS A 187 17.52 35.51 22.71
CA LYS A 187 18.27 35.80 21.47
C LYS A 187 18.18 37.28 21.07
N ARG A 188 17.00 37.89 21.18
CA ARG A 188 16.81 39.34 20.91
C ARG A 188 17.58 40.21 21.90
N ASN A 189 17.57 39.86 23.18
CA ASN A 189 18.31 40.57 24.24
C ASN A 189 19.84 40.41 24.12
N ILE A 190 20.33 39.27 23.64
CA ILE A 190 21.75 39.09 23.34
C ILE A 190 22.14 39.95 22.11
N SER A 191 21.31 39.99 21.07
CA SER A 191 21.56 40.80 19.88
C SER A 191 21.60 42.31 20.17
N SER A 192 20.70 42.82 21.03
CA SER A 192 20.72 44.23 21.47
C SER A 192 21.97 44.54 22.32
N ASN A 193 22.36 43.64 23.22
CA ASN A 193 23.57 43.81 24.04
C ASN A 193 24.88 43.74 23.22
N VAL A 194 24.91 43.01 22.11
CA VAL A 194 26.07 42.97 21.18
C VAL A 194 26.18 44.27 20.37
N LEU A 195 25.05 44.86 19.96
CA LEU A 195 25.01 46.18 19.31
C LEU A 195 25.48 47.30 20.27
N ASP A 196 25.09 47.24 21.55
CA ASP A 196 25.53 48.23 22.56
C ASP A 196 27.03 48.11 22.91
N LYS A 197 27.62 46.90 22.87
CA LYS A 197 29.07 46.72 23.05
C LYS A 197 29.89 47.19 21.84
N LYS A 198 29.36 47.09 20.61
CA LYS A 198 30.01 47.67 19.42
C LYS A 198 29.93 49.21 19.42
N ASN A 199 28.83 49.80 19.86
CA ASN A 199 28.71 51.26 19.96
C ASN A 199 29.61 51.88 21.05
N LYS A 200 29.93 51.17 22.14
CA LYS A 200 30.92 51.65 23.12
C LYS A 200 32.38 51.60 22.62
N ASN A 201 32.69 50.78 21.61
CA ASN A 201 34.03 50.72 21.00
C ASN A 201 34.22 51.65 19.78
N ILE A 202 33.17 52.32 19.29
CA ILE A 202 33.27 53.27 18.16
C ILE A 202 33.48 54.72 18.64
N VAL A 203 33.22 55.05 19.91
CA VAL A 203 33.44 56.42 20.44
C VAL A 203 34.94 56.73 20.71
N ALA A 204 35.86 55.80 20.43
CA ALA A 204 37.30 56.00 20.65
C ALA A 204 38.15 56.16 19.37
N ARG A 205 37.57 56.21 18.16
CA ARG A 205 38.40 56.43 16.96
C ARG A 205 37.68 57.10 15.80
N CYS A 206 38.32 58.16 15.30
CA CYS A 206 38.10 58.90 14.05
C CYS A 206 37.24 60.17 14.12
N ASN A 207 37.92 61.23 14.57
CA ASN A 207 37.94 62.52 13.88
C ASN A 207 38.30 62.36 12.39
N LYS A 208 37.75 63.27 11.57
CA LYS A 208 38.01 63.57 10.14
C LYS A 208 37.18 62.80 9.10
N GLY A 209 36.23 63.54 8.52
CA GLY A 209 36.36 63.94 7.11
C GLY A 209 35.58 63.14 6.08
N ASN A 210 34.48 63.75 5.63
CA ASN A 210 33.83 63.70 4.30
C ASN A 210 34.01 62.48 3.38
N GLY A 211 32.87 61.91 2.98
CA GLY A 211 32.74 61.21 1.70
C GLY A 211 31.50 60.31 1.63
N HIS A 212 30.53 60.71 0.81
CA HIS A 212 29.40 59.96 0.25
C HIS A 212 29.38 58.43 0.40
N GLU A 213 28.27 57.87 0.91
CA GLU A 213 27.47 56.89 0.16
C GLU A 213 26.08 56.66 0.78
N LYS A 214 25.09 56.54 -0.10
CA LYS A 214 23.70 56.21 0.17
C LYS A 214 23.63 54.68 0.20
N ASP A 215 23.22 54.08 1.31
CA ASP A 215 22.58 52.76 1.27
C ASP A 215 21.58 52.63 2.42
N ARG A 216 20.30 52.64 2.07
CA ARG A 216 19.21 52.25 2.97
C ARG A 216 19.11 50.73 2.92
N CYS A 217 19.68 50.05 3.91
CA CYS A 217 19.31 48.67 4.21
C CYS A 217 18.06 48.70 5.10
N ASN A 218 16.88 48.51 4.48
CA ASN A 218 15.68 48.10 5.19
C ASN A 218 15.82 46.61 5.51
N ASN A 219 16.27 46.28 6.72
CA ASN A 219 16.07 44.95 7.29
C ASN A 219 14.76 44.95 8.07
N GLU A 220 13.65 44.73 7.38
CA GLU A 220 12.42 44.25 8.02
C GLU A 220 12.60 42.75 8.27
N GLY A 221 13.14 42.40 9.43
CA GLY A 221 13.12 41.03 9.92
C GLY A 221 11.69 40.69 10.34
N ASP A 222 11.09 39.72 9.65
CA ASP A 222 9.80 39.12 10.01
C ASP A 222 9.84 38.65 11.47
N ALA A 223 9.18 39.41 12.35
CA ALA A 223 8.94 38.96 13.71
C ALA A 223 7.90 37.84 13.65
N GLN A 224 8.34 36.60 13.80
CA GLN A 224 7.45 35.43 13.86
C GLN A 224 6.51 35.62 15.07
N VAL A 225 5.24 35.96 14.81
CA VAL A 225 4.22 36.11 15.86
C VAL A 225 3.80 34.72 16.29
N PHE A 226 4.27 34.27 17.46
CA PHE A 226 3.80 33.04 18.08
C PHE A 226 2.34 33.20 18.52
N VAL A 227 1.37 32.82 17.70
CA VAL A 227 -0.04 32.76 18.12
C VAL A 227 -0.27 31.42 18.82
N THR A 228 -0.57 31.44 20.12
CA THR A 228 -0.96 30.24 20.86
C THR A 228 -2.41 29.91 20.52
N LEU A 229 -2.67 28.70 20.03
CA LEU A 229 -4.02 28.24 19.76
C LEU A 229 -4.83 28.09 21.04
N SER A 230 -6.14 28.37 20.98
CA SER A 230 -7.07 27.98 22.04
C SER A 230 -7.14 26.45 22.16
N PHE A 231 -7.55 25.91 23.32
CA PHE A 231 -7.71 24.45 23.50
C PHE A 231 -8.58 23.82 22.40
N LYS A 232 -9.70 24.49 22.08
CA LYS A 232 -10.62 24.10 21.01
C LYS A 232 -9.93 24.02 19.65
N ASP A 233 -9.19 25.06 19.29
CA ASP A 233 -8.54 25.12 17.97
C ASP A 233 -7.36 24.15 17.88
N PHE A 234 -6.62 23.98 18.98
CA PHE A 234 -5.59 22.95 19.11
C PHE A 234 -6.19 21.56 18.86
N VAL A 235 -7.23 21.19 19.60
CA VAL A 235 -7.88 19.87 19.47
C VAL A 235 -8.33 19.60 18.04
N ARG A 236 -8.99 20.57 17.39
CA ARG A 236 -9.48 20.41 16.02
C ARG A 236 -8.34 20.28 15.00
N THR A 237 -7.33 21.12 15.13
CA THR A 237 -6.19 21.14 14.20
C THR A 237 -5.37 19.86 14.35
N THR A 238 -5.02 19.49 15.58
CA THR A 238 -4.27 18.27 15.88
C THR A 238 -5.05 17.02 15.49
N HIS A 239 -6.36 16.94 15.76
CA HIS A 239 -7.17 15.81 15.31
C HIS A 239 -7.15 15.67 13.78
N LYS A 240 -7.31 16.77 13.03
CA LYS A 240 -7.29 16.75 11.55
C LYS A 240 -5.95 16.28 11.03
N GLU A 241 -4.84 16.81 11.57
CA GLU A 241 -3.49 16.41 11.20
C GLU A 241 -3.21 14.93 11.49
N LEU A 242 -3.45 14.48 12.72
CA LEU A 242 -3.19 13.09 13.12
C LEU A 242 -4.06 12.10 12.36
N THR A 243 -5.34 12.43 12.14
CA THR A 243 -6.25 11.61 11.35
C THR A 243 -5.82 11.53 9.89
N HIS A 244 -5.37 12.64 9.30
CA HIS A 244 -4.86 12.66 7.93
C HIS A 244 -3.64 11.74 7.77
N ASN A 245 -2.67 11.86 8.68
CA ASN A 245 -1.45 11.03 8.66
C ASN A 245 -1.75 9.53 8.84
N LEU A 246 -2.67 9.19 9.75
CA LEU A 246 -3.08 7.81 9.95
C LEU A 246 -3.84 7.28 8.73
N ARG A 247 -4.79 8.06 8.18
CA ARG A 247 -5.56 7.70 6.99
C ARG A 247 -4.65 7.40 5.81
N HIS A 248 -3.64 8.22 5.56
CA HIS A 248 -2.66 7.98 4.50
C HIS A 248 -1.94 6.62 4.67
N CYS A 249 -1.57 6.26 5.91
CA CYS A 249 -0.99 4.95 6.19
C CYS A 249 -1.98 3.81 5.98
N ILE A 250 -3.25 3.99 6.39
CA ILE A 250 -4.32 2.99 6.15
C ILE A 250 -4.53 2.77 4.66
N GLU A 251 -4.64 3.84 3.88
CA GLU A 251 -4.82 3.77 2.43
C GLU A 251 -3.65 3.04 1.77
N THR A 252 -2.42 3.33 2.20
CA THR A 252 -1.22 2.62 1.72
C THR A 252 -1.29 1.13 2.06
N LEU A 253 -1.59 0.77 3.30
CA LEU A 253 -1.71 -0.63 3.71
C LEU A 253 -2.83 -1.36 2.96
N GLN A 254 -4.01 -0.73 2.82
CA GLN A 254 -5.16 -1.31 2.14
C GLN A 254 -4.91 -1.62 0.66
N ASN A 255 -4.08 -0.81 -0.01
CA ASN A 255 -3.78 -0.93 -1.43
C ASN A 255 -2.53 -1.77 -1.71
N ASP A 256 -1.49 -1.64 -0.87
CA ASP A 256 -0.17 -2.19 -1.14
C ASP A 256 0.22 -3.37 -0.25
N PHE A 257 -0.44 -3.59 0.89
CA PHE A 257 -0.10 -4.72 1.77
C PHE A 257 -0.86 -5.99 1.35
N PRO A 258 -0.18 -7.15 1.19
CA PRO A 258 -0.84 -8.42 0.88
C PRO A 258 -1.93 -8.77 1.89
N ARG A 259 -3.09 -9.20 1.37
CA ARG A 259 -4.25 -9.61 2.17
C ARG A 259 -4.24 -11.11 2.33
N GLU A 260 -4.13 -11.56 3.58
CA GLU A 260 -4.23 -12.96 3.96
C GLU A 260 -5.57 -13.17 4.69
N PRO A 261 -6.15 -14.39 4.67
CA PRO A 261 -7.36 -14.68 5.44
C PRO A 261 -7.23 -14.30 6.93
N THR A 262 -6.03 -14.47 7.50
CA THR A 262 -5.72 -14.13 8.89
C THR A 262 -5.66 -12.62 9.15
N THR A 263 -5.34 -11.82 8.14
CA THR A 263 -5.24 -10.36 8.25
C THR A 263 -6.52 -9.64 7.84
N ALA A 264 -7.49 -10.33 7.23
CA ALA A 264 -8.76 -9.76 6.80
C ALA A 264 -9.48 -8.93 7.90
N PRO A 265 -9.61 -9.41 9.17
CA PRO A 265 -10.19 -8.60 10.25
C PRO A 265 -9.48 -7.26 10.48
N ASN A 266 -8.17 -7.21 10.29
CA ASN A 266 -7.41 -5.96 10.44
C ASN A 266 -7.77 -4.95 9.35
N PHE A 267 -8.02 -5.39 8.12
CA PHE A 267 -8.44 -4.48 7.04
C PHE A 267 -9.86 -3.94 7.22
N TRP A 268 -10.77 -4.74 7.80
CA TRP A 268 -12.09 -4.27 8.20
C TRP A 268 -11.98 -3.21 9.30
N CYS A 269 -11.22 -3.51 10.35
CA CYS A 269 -10.97 -2.59 11.45
C CYS A 269 -10.31 -1.28 10.99
N MET A 270 -9.41 -1.32 10.00
CA MET A 270 -8.85 -0.11 9.38
C MET A 270 -9.94 0.79 8.77
N SER A 271 -10.91 0.22 8.05
CA SER A 271 -12.04 0.97 7.50
C SER A 271 -12.92 1.55 8.62
N ASP A 272 -13.13 0.80 9.70
CA ASP A 272 -13.88 1.26 10.87
C ASP A 272 -13.16 2.43 11.57
N VAL A 273 -11.83 2.41 11.68
CA VAL A 273 -11.04 3.53 12.20
C VAL A 273 -11.18 4.77 11.32
N VAL A 274 -11.11 4.61 10.00
CA VAL A 274 -11.29 5.71 9.04
C VAL A 274 -12.67 6.38 9.20
N GLU A 275 -13.71 5.58 9.44
CA GLU A 275 -15.07 6.09 9.67
C GLU A 275 -15.23 6.69 11.08
N ALA A 276 -14.71 6.02 12.11
CA ALA A 276 -14.78 6.51 13.49
C ALA A 276 -14.09 7.87 13.65
N THR A 277 -12.91 8.05 13.05
CA THR A 277 -12.20 9.33 13.04
C THR A 277 -12.95 10.41 12.25
N ARG A 278 -13.65 10.06 11.17
CA ARG A 278 -14.52 10.99 10.42
C ARG A 278 -15.69 11.47 11.28
N VAL A 279 -16.39 10.54 11.96
CA VAL A 279 -17.50 10.86 12.86
C VAL A 279 -17.02 11.72 14.03
N LEU A 280 -15.87 11.37 14.62
CA LEU A 280 -15.26 12.14 15.71
C LEU A 280 -14.92 13.57 15.28
N GLY A 281 -14.32 13.73 14.10
CA GLY A 281 -14.04 15.04 13.51
C GLY A 281 -15.29 15.90 13.33
N ALA A 282 -16.38 15.31 12.83
CA ALA A 282 -17.66 16.02 12.66
C ALA A 282 -18.25 16.49 14.01
N LEU A 283 -18.13 15.69 15.06
CA LEU A 283 -18.59 16.04 16.41
C LEU A 283 -17.71 17.15 17.03
N LEU A 284 -16.41 17.14 16.78
CA LEU A 284 -15.49 18.20 17.20
C LEU A 284 -15.81 19.53 16.50
N ASP A 285 -16.08 19.50 15.20
CA ASP A 285 -16.48 20.69 14.44
C ASP A 285 -17.82 21.26 14.96
N ALA A 286 -18.76 20.39 15.38
CA ALA A 286 -20.01 20.74 16.06
C ALA A 286 -19.87 21.18 17.54
N GLY A 287 -18.63 21.24 18.04
CA GLY A 287 -18.28 21.75 19.37
C GLY A 287 -18.65 20.82 20.51
N ALA A 288 -18.63 19.50 20.28
CA ALA A 288 -18.83 18.49 21.32
C ALA A 288 -17.57 18.18 22.16
N GLY A 289 -16.41 18.76 21.83
CA GLY A 289 -15.15 18.55 22.55
C GLY A 289 -14.43 19.85 22.94
N ASP A 290 -15.15 20.97 22.92
CA ASP A 290 -14.59 22.31 23.15
C ASP A 290 -14.21 22.55 24.63
N ARG A 291 -14.79 21.78 25.55
CA ARG A 291 -14.56 21.93 27.00
C ARG A 291 -13.67 20.80 27.54
N HIS A 292 -12.95 21.04 28.63
CA HIS A 292 -12.09 20.03 29.24
C HIS A 292 -12.89 18.83 29.79
N GLU A 293 -14.09 19.06 30.35
CA GLU A 293 -14.91 18.00 30.97
C GLU A 293 -15.48 17.01 29.95
N ALA A 294 -15.50 17.39 28.66
CA ALA A 294 -15.84 16.50 27.56
C ALA A 294 -14.89 15.29 27.48
N TRP A 295 -13.62 15.53 27.84
CA TRP A 295 -12.51 14.60 27.65
C TRP A 295 -12.09 13.83 28.92
N VAL A 296 -12.58 14.23 30.10
CA VAL A 296 -12.15 13.66 31.39
C VAL A 296 -13.05 12.53 31.88
N SER A 297 -14.33 12.50 31.49
CA SER A 297 -15.28 11.48 31.96
C SER A 297 -15.20 10.18 31.15
N ASP A 298 -15.03 9.06 31.83
CA ASP A 298 -15.15 7.72 31.26
C ASP A 298 -16.57 7.44 30.76
N VAL A 299 -16.68 6.49 29.83
CA VAL A 299 -17.91 6.06 29.16
C VAL A 299 -18.99 5.53 30.13
N GLY A 300 -18.63 5.28 31.40
CA GLY A 300 -19.51 4.85 32.48
C GLY A 300 -20.21 5.98 33.24
N ASP A 301 -19.72 7.23 33.16
CA ASP A 301 -20.39 8.36 33.80
C ASP A 301 -21.50 8.87 32.89
N ALA A 302 -22.72 8.41 33.19
CA ALA A 302 -23.94 8.92 32.59
C ALA A 302 -23.90 10.46 32.62
N CYS A 303 -24.01 11.06 31.45
CA CYS A 303 -24.24 12.50 31.34
C CYS A 303 -25.57 12.79 32.05
N SER A 304 -25.55 13.24 33.30
CA SER A 304 -26.75 13.73 33.97
C SER A 304 -27.08 15.07 33.31
N PRO A 305 -28.23 15.26 32.62
CA PRO A 305 -29.56 14.66 32.78
C PRO A 305 -30.08 13.88 31.55
N CYS A 306 -29.22 13.25 30.75
CA CYS A 306 -29.60 12.56 29.50
C CYS A 306 -30.16 11.14 29.70
N SER A 307 -30.28 10.66 30.94
CA SER A 307 -30.62 9.27 31.28
C SER A 307 -32.10 9.01 31.54
N VAL A 308 -33.00 10.01 31.37
CA VAL A 308 -34.41 9.89 31.81
C VAL A 308 -35.44 10.22 30.71
N SER A 309 -35.05 10.44 29.45
CA SER A 309 -36.00 10.67 28.36
C SER A 309 -35.63 9.91 27.09
N ASN A 310 -36.64 9.55 26.28
CA ASN A 310 -36.51 8.99 24.92
C ASN A 310 -35.87 9.98 23.91
N ASP A 311 -35.15 10.97 24.40
CA ASP A 311 -34.51 11.99 23.58
C ASP A 311 -33.21 11.46 22.95
N PRO A 312 -32.86 11.94 21.74
CA PRO A 312 -31.59 11.60 21.12
C PRO A 312 -30.42 11.94 22.05
N PRO A 313 -29.40 11.07 22.18
CA PRO A 313 -28.27 11.31 23.09
C PRO A 313 -27.62 12.66 22.77
N CYS A 314 -27.23 13.43 23.79
CA CYS A 314 -26.64 14.75 23.60
C CYS A 314 -25.31 14.64 22.82
N LYS A 315 -24.89 15.72 22.16
CA LYS A 315 -23.67 15.72 21.32
C LYS A 315 -22.41 15.28 22.08
N GLU A 316 -22.33 15.59 23.37
CA GLU A 316 -21.25 15.21 24.28
C GLU A 316 -21.22 13.68 24.53
N CYS A 317 -22.37 13.06 24.78
CA CYS A 317 -22.48 11.60 24.91
C CYS A 317 -22.07 10.89 23.63
N ARG A 318 -22.49 11.40 22.46
CA ARG A 318 -22.11 10.83 21.16
C ARG A 318 -20.61 10.94 20.94
N PHE A 319 -20.02 12.07 21.32
CA PHE A 319 -18.58 12.31 21.25
C PHE A 319 -17.79 11.32 22.11
N ARG A 320 -18.16 11.16 23.39
CA ARG A 320 -17.52 10.19 24.30
C ARG A 320 -17.59 8.75 23.76
N LYS A 321 -18.77 8.34 23.28
CA LYS A 321 -18.96 7.00 22.69
C LYS A 321 -18.12 6.81 21.42
N ALA A 322 -18.12 7.79 20.52
CA ALA A 322 -17.32 7.74 19.28
C ALA A 322 -15.82 7.68 19.58
N ARG A 323 -15.34 8.47 20.55
CA ARG A 323 -13.95 8.46 21.03
C ARG A 323 -13.56 7.09 21.58
N SER A 324 -14.39 6.50 22.45
CA SER A 324 -14.13 5.18 23.03
C SER A 324 -14.06 4.09 21.98
N LEU A 325 -15.01 4.07 21.04
CA LEU A 325 -15.00 3.12 19.94
C LEU A 325 -13.74 3.29 19.08
N CYS A 326 -13.36 4.54 18.77
CA CYS A 326 -12.15 4.80 18.02
C CYS A 326 -10.90 4.27 18.76
N LEU A 327 -10.78 4.50 20.07
CA LEU A 327 -9.67 3.98 20.87
C LEU A 327 -9.62 2.45 20.89
N GLU A 328 -10.78 1.78 21.04
CA GLU A 328 -10.89 0.32 21.00
C GLU A 328 -10.40 -0.26 19.66
N GLN A 329 -10.80 0.33 18.54
CA GLN A 329 -10.37 -0.11 17.21
C GLN A 329 -8.87 0.14 16.98
N LEU A 330 -8.35 1.29 17.43
CA LEU A 330 -6.91 1.59 17.35
C LEU A 330 -6.08 0.60 18.19
N GLU A 331 -6.56 0.26 19.38
CA GLU A 331 -5.95 -0.73 20.27
C GLU A 331 -5.98 -2.15 19.66
N TYR A 332 -7.09 -2.52 19.04
CA TYR A 332 -7.21 -3.77 18.28
C TYR A 332 -6.14 -3.84 17.19
N LEU A 333 -6.00 -2.79 16.35
CA LEU A 333 -4.99 -2.78 15.29
C LEU A 333 -3.58 -2.84 15.84
N ARG A 334 -3.29 -2.14 16.95
CA ARG A 334 -1.98 -2.17 17.62
C ARG A 334 -1.56 -3.58 18.01
N ASN A 335 -2.51 -4.37 18.52
CA ASN A 335 -2.25 -5.71 19.06
C ASN A 335 -2.30 -6.82 17.99
N ASN A 336 -3.11 -6.65 16.95
CA ASN A 336 -3.38 -7.71 15.97
C ASN A 336 -2.68 -7.50 14.62
N LEU A 337 -2.33 -6.27 14.23
CA LEU A 337 -1.63 -6.01 12.98
C LEU A 337 -0.11 -6.08 13.19
N LYS A 338 0.44 -7.30 13.04
CA LYS A 338 1.89 -7.51 13.05
C LYS A 338 2.47 -7.18 11.68
N LEU A 339 2.91 -5.94 11.50
CA LEU A 339 3.70 -5.56 10.35
C LEU A 339 5.15 -6.03 10.55
N PRO A 340 5.82 -6.49 9.49
CA PRO A 340 7.22 -6.81 9.61
C PRO A 340 8.05 -5.55 9.91
N GLY A 341 8.99 -5.64 10.86
CA GLY A 341 9.84 -4.53 11.30
C GLY A 341 10.94 -4.20 10.28
N TYR A 342 10.56 -3.86 9.06
CA TYR A 342 11.47 -3.60 7.96
C TYR A 342 11.68 -2.09 7.78
N TYR A 343 12.91 -1.65 8.05
CA TYR A 343 13.37 -0.30 7.72
C TYR A 343 14.01 -0.24 6.32
N ASP A 344 14.39 -1.39 5.79
CA ASP A 344 15.00 -1.53 4.48
C ASP A 344 13.98 -1.98 3.43
N LYS A 345 14.20 -1.53 2.19
CA LYS A 345 13.35 -1.87 1.03
C LYS A 345 13.41 -3.36 0.66
N ARG A 346 14.55 -4.01 0.85
CA ARG A 346 14.78 -5.40 0.40
C ARG A 346 13.91 -6.43 1.14
N PRO A 347 13.77 -6.41 2.48
CA PRO A 347 12.83 -7.28 3.16
C PRO A 347 11.36 -7.06 2.74
N ILE A 348 10.94 -5.82 2.48
CA ILE A 348 9.60 -5.51 1.96
C ILE A 348 9.41 -6.15 0.58
N GLU A 349 10.40 -6.02 -0.31
CA GLU A 349 10.39 -6.64 -1.64
C GLU A 349 10.19 -8.16 -1.56
N ILE A 350 10.97 -8.85 -0.71
CA ILE A 350 10.87 -10.30 -0.50
C ILE A 350 9.48 -10.65 0.04
N TYR A 351 8.98 -9.91 1.02
CA TYR A 351 7.68 -10.12 1.64
C TYR A 351 6.53 -10.04 0.61
N LEU A 352 6.56 -9.04 -0.26
CA LEU A 352 5.57 -8.87 -1.34
C LEU A 352 5.63 -10.00 -2.36
N LEU A 353 6.84 -10.38 -2.80
CA LEU A 353 7.02 -11.45 -3.79
C LEU A 353 6.60 -12.82 -3.26
N GLN A 354 6.81 -13.10 -1.98
CA GLN A 354 6.40 -14.36 -1.35
C GLN A 354 4.87 -14.52 -1.27
N ARG A 355 4.14 -13.42 -1.14
CA ARG A 355 2.67 -13.40 -0.95
C ARG A 355 1.89 -13.03 -2.21
N ALA A 356 2.56 -12.56 -3.27
CA ALA A 356 1.92 -12.28 -4.53
C ALA A 356 1.31 -13.57 -5.12
N LYS A 357 0.04 -13.48 -5.54
CA LYS A 357 -0.66 -14.55 -6.26
C LYS A 357 -0.37 -14.50 -7.75
N SER A 358 -0.11 -13.33 -8.33
CA SER A 358 0.27 -13.22 -9.74
C SER A 358 1.52 -12.36 -9.87
N ILE A 359 2.60 -12.94 -10.38
CA ILE A 359 3.85 -12.23 -10.66
C ILE A 359 3.99 -12.09 -12.17
N LEU A 360 4.18 -10.86 -12.66
CA LEU A 360 4.41 -10.56 -14.07
C LEU A 360 5.80 -9.95 -14.24
N CYS A 361 6.63 -10.53 -15.11
CA CYS A 361 7.96 -10.00 -15.37
C CYS A 361 8.47 -10.40 -16.75
N THR A 362 9.63 -9.89 -17.16
CA THR A 362 10.29 -10.49 -18.34
C THR A 362 10.84 -11.87 -17.99
N VAL A 363 11.01 -12.71 -19.01
CA VAL A 363 11.63 -14.03 -18.87
C VAL A 363 12.99 -13.92 -18.16
N SER A 364 13.83 -12.97 -18.58
CA SER A 364 15.12 -12.71 -17.93
C SER A 364 14.96 -12.31 -16.46
N THR A 365 14.03 -11.41 -16.12
CA THR A 365 13.83 -10.89 -14.76
C THR A 365 13.35 -11.96 -13.77
N SER A 366 12.70 -13.03 -14.26
CA SER A 366 12.25 -14.14 -13.43
C SER A 366 13.37 -14.80 -12.61
N PHE A 367 14.64 -14.65 -13.02
CA PHE A 367 15.80 -15.10 -12.26
C PHE A 367 15.85 -14.55 -10.82
N ARG A 368 15.26 -13.36 -10.57
CA ARG A 368 15.22 -12.76 -9.22
C ARG A 368 14.41 -13.59 -8.22
N LEU A 369 13.54 -14.48 -8.70
CA LEU A 369 12.63 -15.27 -7.86
C LEU A 369 13.30 -16.50 -7.22
N TYR A 370 14.45 -16.97 -7.74
CA TYR A 370 15.17 -18.14 -7.20
C TYR A 370 15.54 -18.02 -5.72
N ASN A 371 15.90 -16.80 -5.29
CA ASN A 371 16.36 -16.54 -3.92
C ASN A 371 15.25 -16.02 -3.00
N VAL A 372 14.01 -15.98 -3.50
CA VAL A 372 12.87 -15.33 -2.82
C VAL A 372 11.78 -16.34 -2.48
N LEU A 373 11.55 -17.31 -3.36
CA LEU A 373 10.52 -18.33 -3.17
C LEU A 373 11.07 -19.51 -2.37
N PRO A 374 10.28 -20.09 -1.46
CA PRO A 374 10.70 -21.28 -0.73
C PRO A 374 11.04 -22.40 -1.71
N THR A 375 12.13 -23.11 -1.42
CA THR A 375 12.42 -24.39 -2.07
C THR A 375 11.98 -25.49 -1.11
N ASP A 376 11.37 -26.56 -1.64
CA ASP A 376 10.88 -27.72 -0.86
C ASP A 376 11.94 -28.34 0.08
N ASN A 377 13.22 -27.98 -0.07
CA ASN A 377 14.35 -28.56 0.66
C ASN A 377 15.11 -27.59 1.60
N GLN A 378 14.66 -26.35 1.80
CA GLN A 378 15.33 -25.46 2.76
C GLN A 378 14.80 -25.68 4.19
N LYS A 379 15.43 -26.62 4.91
CA LYS A 379 15.56 -26.46 6.37
C LYS A 379 16.25 -25.11 6.62
N PRO A 380 15.81 -24.32 7.61
CA PRO A 380 16.44 -23.04 7.91
C PRO A 380 17.92 -23.28 8.19
N VAL A 381 18.78 -22.69 7.36
CA VAL A 381 20.23 -22.72 7.55
C VAL A 381 20.50 -22.02 8.88
N GLY A 382 20.96 -22.81 9.85
CA GLY A 382 21.22 -22.35 11.21
C GLY A 382 22.34 -21.32 11.25
N GLY A 383 21.98 -20.06 11.43
CA GLY A 383 22.82 -19.09 12.13
C GLY A 383 22.58 -19.25 13.63
N GLN A 384 23.64 -19.50 14.39
CA GLN A 384 23.57 -19.56 15.85
C GLN A 384 23.15 -18.19 16.40
N GLY A 385 21.92 -18.12 16.89
CA GLY A 385 21.36 -16.98 17.59
C GLY A 385 19.98 -17.38 18.12
N GLN A 386 19.90 -17.72 19.40
CA GLN A 386 18.65 -18.07 20.07
C GLN A 386 17.72 -16.85 20.15
N GLN A 387 16.80 -16.69 19.20
CA GLN A 387 15.53 -16.03 19.50
C GLN A 387 14.46 -16.44 18.48
N GLN A 388 13.39 -17.06 18.99
CA GLN A 388 12.10 -17.32 18.34
C GLN A 388 12.13 -18.28 17.12
N ARG A 389 11.83 -19.55 17.40
CA ARG A 389 11.26 -20.47 16.39
C ARG A 389 9.90 -19.91 15.94
N LYS A 390 9.89 -19.08 14.90
CA LYS A 390 8.68 -18.78 14.13
C LYS A 390 8.33 -20.03 13.33
N GLU A 391 7.06 -20.45 13.39
CA GLU A 391 6.49 -21.39 12.42
C GLU A 391 6.91 -20.95 11.02
N ALA A 392 7.53 -21.84 10.25
CA ALA A 392 7.88 -21.54 8.88
C ALA A 392 6.55 -21.35 8.14
N GLU A 393 6.20 -20.11 7.80
CA GLU A 393 5.07 -19.81 6.92
C GLU A 393 5.32 -20.53 5.58
N ILE A 394 4.64 -21.64 5.37
CA ILE A 394 4.68 -22.39 4.11
C ILE A 394 3.79 -21.60 3.14
N PHE A 395 4.41 -20.83 2.26
CA PHE A 395 3.70 -20.14 1.19
C PHE A 395 3.30 -21.16 0.11
N PRO A 396 2.12 -21.02 -0.51
CA PRO A 396 1.75 -21.84 -1.65
C PRO A 396 2.82 -21.71 -2.75
N PRO A 397 3.17 -22.79 -3.47
CA PRO A 397 4.14 -22.73 -4.56
C PRO A 397 3.62 -21.90 -5.76
N LEU A 398 4.52 -21.41 -6.61
CA LEU A 398 4.15 -20.95 -7.95
C LEU A 398 3.77 -22.17 -8.81
N GLU A 399 2.49 -22.32 -9.15
CA GLU A 399 2.00 -23.58 -9.75
C GLU A 399 1.97 -23.54 -11.27
N LEU A 400 1.65 -22.37 -11.84
CA LEU A 400 1.49 -22.16 -13.28
C LEU A 400 2.45 -21.09 -13.80
N LEU A 401 3.25 -21.47 -14.79
CA LEU A 401 3.98 -20.56 -15.66
C LEU A 401 3.14 -20.23 -16.91
N VAL A 402 2.97 -18.95 -17.21
CA VAL A 402 2.39 -18.47 -18.46
C VAL A 402 3.46 -17.70 -19.22
N VAL A 403 3.69 -18.04 -20.48
CA VAL A 403 4.68 -17.36 -21.32
C VAL A 403 3.96 -16.72 -22.51
N ASP A 404 3.88 -15.39 -22.52
CA ASP A 404 3.36 -14.62 -23.65
C ASP A 404 4.46 -14.41 -24.70
N GLU A 405 4.05 -14.28 -25.97
CA GLU A 405 4.93 -14.17 -27.13
C GLU A 405 6.03 -15.26 -27.15
N ALA A 406 5.66 -16.47 -26.73
CA ALA A 406 6.58 -17.59 -26.52
C ALA A 406 7.34 -18.01 -27.78
N ALA A 407 6.74 -17.80 -28.95
CA ALA A 407 7.39 -18.09 -30.23
C ALA A 407 8.59 -17.17 -30.53
N GLN A 408 8.75 -16.06 -29.80
CA GLN A 408 9.87 -15.13 -29.95
C GLN A 408 11.03 -15.43 -28.99
N LEU A 409 10.88 -16.43 -28.12
CA LEU A 409 11.91 -16.79 -27.15
C LEU A 409 12.93 -17.77 -27.71
N LYS A 410 14.17 -17.63 -27.26
CA LYS A 410 15.16 -18.70 -27.39
C LYS A 410 14.88 -19.78 -26.35
N GLU A 411 15.24 -21.02 -26.68
CA GLU A 411 15.11 -22.16 -25.76
C GLU A 411 15.78 -21.89 -24.41
N CYS A 412 17.00 -21.33 -24.42
CA CYS A 412 17.72 -21.00 -23.19
C CYS A 412 17.05 -19.91 -22.34
N GLU A 413 16.29 -19.00 -22.95
CA GLU A 413 15.54 -17.98 -22.23
C GLU A 413 14.34 -18.62 -21.55
N ALA A 414 13.58 -19.47 -22.26
CA ALA A 414 12.43 -20.19 -21.71
C ALA A 414 12.81 -21.08 -20.50
N MET A 415 14.04 -21.57 -20.43
CA MET A 415 14.53 -22.36 -19.30
C MET A 415 14.63 -21.57 -17.99
N ILE A 416 14.84 -20.25 -18.03
CA ILE A 416 15.04 -19.42 -16.83
C ILE A 416 13.84 -19.53 -15.86
N PRO A 417 12.59 -19.27 -16.30
CA PRO A 417 11.42 -19.45 -15.44
C PRO A 417 11.08 -20.93 -15.23
N LEU A 418 11.29 -21.82 -16.21
CA LEU A 418 10.96 -23.25 -16.08
C LEU A 418 11.74 -23.98 -14.98
N GLN A 419 12.94 -23.50 -14.67
CA GLN A 419 13.80 -24.04 -13.63
C GLN A 419 13.45 -23.52 -12.22
N LEU A 420 12.51 -22.57 -12.09
CA LEU A 420 12.04 -22.12 -10.78
C LEU A 420 11.36 -23.27 -10.03
N PRO A 421 11.57 -23.37 -8.71
CA PRO A 421 11.02 -24.46 -7.92
C PRO A 421 9.49 -24.44 -7.95
N CYS A 422 8.91 -25.64 -7.91
CA CYS A 422 7.48 -25.90 -7.74
C CYS A 422 6.55 -25.55 -8.93
N ILE A 423 7.08 -25.05 -10.05
CA ILE A 423 6.29 -24.91 -11.30
C ILE A 423 5.95 -26.31 -11.82
N ARG A 424 4.66 -26.63 -11.85
CA ARG A 424 4.15 -27.93 -12.32
C ARG A 424 3.49 -27.84 -13.68
N HIS A 425 2.88 -26.69 -13.97
CA HIS A 425 2.14 -26.48 -15.20
C HIS A 425 2.72 -25.29 -15.94
N ALA A 426 2.77 -25.38 -17.26
CA ALA A 426 3.20 -24.28 -18.10
C ALA A 426 2.30 -24.14 -19.32
N VAL A 427 1.97 -22.90 -19.67
CA VAL A 427 1.18 -22.52 -20.85
C VAL A 427 2.03 -21.55 -21.67
N PHE A 428 2.38 -21.94 -22.88
CA PHE A 428 3.14 -21.13 -23.83
C PHE A 428 2.16 -20.61 -24.88
N ILE A 429 2.09 -19.29 -25.04
CA ILE A 429 1.19 -18.63 -25.97
C ILE A 429 2.01 -17.86 -27.00
N GLY A 430 1.70 -18.02 -28.28
CA GLY A 430 2.42 -17.31 -29.33
C GLY A 430 1.98 -17.67 -30.74
N ASP A 431 2.65 -17.06 -31.71
CA ASP A 431 2.52 -17.37 -33.13
C ASP A 431 3.89 -17.24 -33.78
N GLU A 432 4.42 -18.34 -34.33
CA GLU A 432 5.71 -18.39 -35.01
C GLU A 432 5.76 -17.58 -36.30
N ARG A 433 4.59 -17.20 -36.85
CA ARG A 433 4.48 -16.36 -38.04
C ARG A 433 4.35 -14.88 -37.71
N GLN A 434 4.20 -14.52 -36.43
CA GLN A 434 4.13 -13.14 -36.00
C GLN A 434 5.53 -12.52 -36.01
N LEU A 435 5.69 -11.41 -36.73
CA LEU A 435 6.96 -10.70 -36.79
C LEU A 435 7.33 -10.13 -35.40
N PRO A 436 8.62 -10.20 -34.99
CA PRO A 436 9.08 -9.54 -33.78
C PRO A 436 8.82 -8.03 -33.84
N ALA A 437 8.70 -7.39 -32.67
CA ALA A 437 8.53 -5.95 -32.58
C ALA A 437 9.69 -5.21 -33.27
N LEU A 438 9.36 -4.38 -34.25
CA LEU A 438 10.33 -3.67 -35.08
C LEU A 438 10.71 -2.35 -34.39
N VAL A 439 11.88 -2.32 -33.75
CA VAL A 439 12.41 -1.09 -33.14
C VAL A 439 13.07 -0.25 -34.23
N LYS A 440 12.41 0.82 -34.68
CA LYS A 440 13.06 1.85 -35.48
C LYS A 440 13.89 2.73 -34.55
N SER A 441 15.22 2.66 -34.65
CA SER A 441 16.09 3.67 -34.06
C SER A 441 15.71 5.03 -34.65
N LYS A 442 15.53 6.04 -33.81
CA LYS A 442 15.54 7.43 -34.25
C LYS A 442 16.96 7.86 -34.62
#